data_AF-A0A1N7HTS1-F1
#
_entry.id   AF-A0A1N7HTS1-F1
#
_cell.length_a   1.000
_cell.length_b   1.000
_cell.length_c   1.000
_cell.angle_alpha   90.00
_cell.angle_beta   90.00
_cell.angle_gamma   90.00
#
_symmetry.space_group_name_H-M   'P 1'
#
loop_
_entity.id
_entity.type
_entity.pdbx_description
1 polymer ?
#
loop_
_entity_poly.entity_id
_entity_poly.type
_entity_poly.pdbx_seq_one_letter_code
_entity_poly.pdbx_strand_id
1 'polypeptide(L)'
;MKTIRIKLITTAIIMSLYAVLSSSKRENMLNTGLFYVNPDGTMGDAVINGDCYGVGPICYQEFDLDTELPTGNFIIRGSRQP
;
A
#
# COMPACT_ATOMS: atom_id res chain seq x y z
N MET A 1 40.11 26.36 -40.50
CA MET A 1 39.71 25.21 -39.66
C MET A 1 38.34 25.54 -39.07
N LYS A 2 37.26 24.90 -39.52
CA LYS A 2 35.89 25.15 -39.04
C LYS A 2 35.48 24.05 -38.08
N THR A 3 35.28 24.40 -36.81
CA THR A 3 34.87 23.49 -35.74
C THR A 3 33.39 23.17 -35.85
N ILE A 4 33.06 21.89 -35.93
CA ILE A 4 31.69 21.37 -36.04
C ILE A 4 31.40 20.46 -34.84
N ARG A 5 30.31 20.81 -34.13
CA ARG A 5 29.37 19.97 -33.35
C ARG A 5 29.96 19.32 -32.08
N ILE A 6 29.24 19.14 -30.97
CA ILE A 6 27.91 18.55 -30.80
C ILE A 6 27.32 19.11 -29.48
N LYS A 7 26.12 19.71 -29.52
CA LYS A 7 25.30 19.96 -28.32
C LYS A 7 24.75 18.61 -27.86
N LEU A 8 25.19 18.10 -26.71
CA LEU A 8 24.62 16.89 -26.12
C LEU A 8 23.27 17.24 -25.46
N ILE A 9 22.22 16.66 -26.03
CA ILE A 9 20.84 16.70 -25.57
C ILE A 9 20.67 15.60 -24.54
N THR A 10 20.33 15.95 -23.30
CA THR A 10 19.89 15.04 -22.24
C THR A 10 19.26 15.95 -21.18
N THR A 11 18.01 15.80 -20.75
CA THR A 11 17.40 14.56 -20.26
C THR A 11 15.88 14.63 -20.39
N ALA A 12 15.29 13.53 -20.86
CA ALA A 12 13.87 13.27 -20.77
C ALA A 12 13.47 13.11 -19.29
N ILE A 13 12.57 13.96 -18.80
CA ILE A 13 11.91 13.73 -17.51
C ILE A 13 10.68 12.89 -17.81
N ILE A 14 10.75 11.64 -17.37
CA ILE A 14 9.74 10.61 -17.53
C ILE A 14 8.45 11.06 -16.83
N MET A 15 7.33 10.92 -17.54
CA MET A 15 5.98 11.21 -17.08
C MET A 15 5.67 10.43 -15.80
N SER A 16 5.36 11.15 -14.72
CA SER A 16 4.76 10.56 -13.51
C SER A 16 3.33 10.15 -13.83
N LEU A 17 3.17 8.93 -14.36
CA LEU A 17 1.88 8.29 -14.57
C LEU A 17 1.28 7.97 -13.20
N TYR A 18 0.42 8.85 -12.68
CA TYR A 18 -0.45 8.50 -11.55
C TYR A 18 -1.51 7.53 -12.07
N ALA A 19 -1.25 6.23 -11.91
CA ALA A 19 -2.24 5.19 -12.13
C ALA A 19 -3.33 5.31 -11.07
N VAL A 20 -4.49 5.84 -11.48
CA VAL A 20 -5.74 5.76 -10.72
C VAL A 20 -6.23 4.32 -10.82
N LEU A 21 -5.89 3.48 -9.83
CA LEU A 21 -6.41 2.12 -9.73
C LEU A 21 -7.85 2.17 -9.20
N SER A 22 -8.77 2.29 -10.15
CA SER A 22 -10.19 1.99 -9.98
C SER A 22 -10.36 0.58 -9.41
N SER A 23 -10.94 0.49 -8.22
CA SER A 23 -11.26 -0.75 -7.50
C SER A 23 -12.19 -1.63 -8.33
N SER A 24 -11.61 -2.57 -9.07
CA SER A 24 -12.33 -3.76 -9.49
C SER A 24 -12.09 -4.83 -8.44
N LYS A 25 -13.15 -5.16 -7.70
CA LYS A 25 -13.24 -6.34 -6.84
C LYS A 25 -12.81 -7.54 -7.67
N ARG A 26 -11.58 -8.00 -7.49
CA ARG A 26 -11.08 -9.20 -8.14
C ARG A 26 -10.82 -10.19 -7.03
N GLU A 27 -11.73 -11.16 -6.93
CA GLU A 27 -11.50 -12.44 -6.30
C GLU A 27 -10.18 -12.99 -6.82
N ASN A 28 -9.13 -12.76 -6.06
CA ASN A 28 -7.85 -13.35 -6.29
C ASN A 28 -7.60 -14.11 -5.00
N MET A 29 -7.38 -15.42 -5.11
CA MET A 29 -6.87 -16.27 -4.04
C MET A 29 -5.43 -15.85 -3.70
N LEU A 30 -5.22 -14.55 -3.47
CA LEU A 30 -4.04 -14.00 -2.87
C LEU A 30 -4.04 -14.55 -1.45
N ASN A 31 -2.90 -15.09 -1.04
CA ASN A 31 -2.66 -15.56 0.31
C ASN A 31 -2.68 -14.32 1.21
N THR A 32 -3.86 -13.75 1.48
CA THR A 32 -4.03 -12.51 2.23
C THR A 32 -4.92 -12.76 3.44
N GLY A 33 -4.74 -11.94 4.48
CA GLY A 33 -5.57 -11.99 5.68
C GLY A 33 -5.70 -10.61 6.32
N LEU A 34 -6.67 -10.46 7.22
CA LEU A 34 -6.85 -9.24 8.00
C LEU A 34 -6.03 -9.34 9.29
N PHE A 35 -5.16 -8.37 9.51
CA PHE A 35 -4.29 -8.30 10.68
C PHE A 35 -4.31 -6.90 11.28
N TYR A 36 -4.18 -6.83 12.60
CA TYR A 36 -3.97 -5.57 13.28
C TYR A 36 -2.66 -4.92 12.80
N VAL A 37 -2.62 -3.60 12.81
CA VAL A 37 -1.42 -2.84 12.44
C VAL A 37 -0.67 -2.46 13.69
N ASN A 38 0.59 -2.86 13.76
CA ASN A 38 1.49 -2.45 14.84
C ASN A 38 1.83 -0.95 14.72
N PRO A 39 2.32 -0.30 15.80
CA PRO A 39 2.66 1.13 15.76
C PRO A 39 3.74 1.50 14.74
N ASP A 40 4.59 0.56 14.35
CA ASP A 40 5.62 0.70 13.31
C ASP A 40 5.09 0.45 11.89
N GLY A 41 3.81 0.12 11.75
CA GLY A 41 3.15 -0.15 10.47
C GLY A 41 3.26 -1.59 9.99
N THR A 42 3.85 -2.49 10.79
CA THR A 42 4.00 -3.91 10.43
C THR A 42 2.74 -4.72 10.76
N MET A 43 2.70 -5.95 10.24
CA MET A 43 1.63 -6.92 10.49
C MET A 43 1.64 -7.37 11.96
N GLY A 44 0.51 -7.21 12.64
CA GLY A 44 0.27 -7.66 14.00
C GLY A 44 -0.52 -8.97 14.06
N ASP A 45 -1.32 -9.14 15.11
CA ASP A 45 -2.15 -10.34 15.28
C ASP A 45 -3.25 -10.46 14.21
N ALA A 46 -3.64 -11.70 13.90
CA ALA A 46 -4.79 -11.96 13.03
C ALA A 46 -6.09 -11.44 13.67
N VAL A 47 -6.93 -10.83 12.84
CA VAL A 47 -8.23 -10.32 13.27
C VAL A 47 -9.27 -11.44 13.23
N ILE A 48 -9.86 -11.76 14.38
CA ILE A 48 -10.90 -12.81 14.49
C ILE A 48 -12.31 -12.19 14.48
N ASN A 49 -12.56 -11.11 15.23
CA ASN A 49 -13.89 -10.48 15.34
C ASN A 49 -13.96 -8.99 14.95
N GLY A 50 -12.83 -8.33 14.70
CA GLY A 50 -12.82 -6.96 14.16
C GLY A 50 -13.26 -5.88 15.15
N ASP A 51 -12.68 -5.85 16.36
CA ASP A 51 -13.11 -4.96 17.45
C ASP A 51 -12.46 -3.56 17.40
N CYS A 52 -12.50 -2.91 16.23
CA CYS A 52 -11.94 -1.57 16.03
C CYS A 52 -13.02 -0.51 15.94
N TYR A 53 -12.97 0.47 16.85
CA TYR A 53 -13.99 1.51 16.95
C TYR A 53 -13.39 2.92 17.01
N GLY A 54 -14.23 3.89 16.63
CA GLY A 54 -13.92 5.33 16.68
C GLY A 54 -13.10 5.82 15.49
N VAL A 55 -12.56 7.04 15.62
CA VAL A 55 -11.71 7.68 14.62
C VAL A 55 -10.27 7.64 15.14
N GLY A 56 -9.32 7.16 14.33
CA GLY A 56 -7.94 6.95 14.76
C GLY A 56 -6.99 6.51 13.64
N PRO A 57 -5.78 6.02 14.00
CA PRO A 57 -4.86 5.40 13.07
C PRO A 57 -5.46 4.12 12.47
N ILE A 58 -4.73 3.48 11.55
CA ILE A 58 -5.14 2.17 11.03
C ILE A 58 -5.10 1.18 12.20
N CYS A 59 -6.22 0.50 12.42
CA CYS A 59 -6.39 -0.48 13.48
C CYS A 59 -6.08 -1.88 12.95
N TYR A 60 -6.74 -2.27 11.85
CA TYR A 60 -6.36 -3.45 11.06
C TYR A 60 -6.53 -3.17 9.57
N GLN A 61 -5.83 -3.96 8.76
CA GLN A 61 -5.98 -3.96 7.33
C GLN A 61 -5.62 -5.32 6.73
N GLU A 62 -5.78 -5.45 5.42
CA GLU A 62 -5.32 -6.63 4.71
C GLU A 62 -3.79 -6.59 4.51
N PHE A 63 -3.18 -7.73 4.79
CA PHE A 63 -1.77 -8.02 4.53
C PHE A 63 -1.65 -9.25 3.63
N ASP A 64 -0.59 -9.25 2.83
CA ASP A 64 -0.13 -10.41 2.08
C ASP A 64 0.65 -11.34 3.03
N LEU A 65 0.23 -12.60 3.14
CA LEU A 65 0.77 -13.60 4.06
C LEU A 65 2.15 -14.12 3.64
N ASP A 66 2.55 -13.93 2.39
CA ASP A 66 3.85 -14.37 1.89
C ASP A 66 4.93 -13.30 2.15
N THR A 67 4.55 -12.03 2.08
CA THR A 67 5.47 -10.89 2.22
C THR A 67 5.31 -10.11 3.52
N GLU A 68 4.22 -10.33 4.26
CA GLU A 68 3.81 -9.58 5.46
C GLU A 68 3.67 -8.08 5.20
N LEU A 69 3.45 -7.70 3.93
CA LEU A 69 3.30 -6.32 3.50
C LEU A 69 1.83 -5.92 3.39
N PRO A 70 1.50 -4.65 3.70
CA PRO A 70 0.16 -4.13 3.56
C PRO A 70 -0.29 -4.14 2.09
N THR A 71 -1.45 -4.72 1.78
CA THR A 71 -1.98 -4.75 0.40
C THR A 71 -2.58 -3.42 -0.05
N GLY A 72 -2.85 -2.53 0.91
CA GLY A 72 -3.58 -1.28 0.69
C GLY A 72 -5.10 -1.44 0.62
N ASN A 73 -5.62 -2.65 0.86
CA ASN A 73 -7.06 -2.94 0.87
C ASN A 73 -7.60 -3.14 2.30
N PHE A 74 -8.94 -3.11 2.43
CA PHE A 74 -9.69 -3.40 3.67
C PHE A 74 -9.15 -2.69 4.93
N ILE A 75 -8.82 -1.41 4.79
CA ILE A 75 -8.24 -0.60 5.87
C ILE A 75 -9.35 -0.13 6.81
N ILE A 76 -9.29 -0.59 8.06
CA ILE A 76 -10.19 -0.15 9.14
C ILE A 76 -9.41 0.70 10.13
N ARG A 77 -9.92 1.90 10.37
CA ARG A 77 -9.35 2.87 11.31
C ARG A 77 -10.07 2.82 12.64
N GLY A 78 -9.37 3.24 13.69
CA GLY A 78 -9.90 3.31 15.04
C GLY A 78 -8.90 2.79 16.05
N SER A 79 -9.41 2.34 17.19
CA SER A 79 -8.62 1.72 18.24
C SER A 79 -9.19 0.35 18.60
N ARG A 80 -8.30 -0.63 18.80
CA ARG A 80 -8.68 -1.96 19.28
C ARG A 80 -9.23 -1.81 20.70
N GLN A 81 -10.44 -2.27 20.92
CA GLN A 81 -11.02 -2.34 22.27
C GLN A 81 -10.69 -3.71 22.88
N PRO A 82 -10.44 -3.77 24.21
CA PRO A 82 -10.18 -5.02 24.93
C PRO A 82 -11.42 -5.91 25.08
#